data_AF-A0AAE4ETF3-F1
#
_entry.id   AF-A0AAE4ETF3-F1
#
_cell.length_a   1.000
_cell.length_b   1.000
_cell.length_c   1.000
_cell.angle_alpha   90.00
_cell.angle_beta   90.00
_cell.angle_gamma   90.00
#
_symmetry.space_group_name_H-M   'P 1'
#
loop_
_entity.id
_entity.type
_entity.pdbx_description
1 polymer ?
#
loop_
_entity_poly.entity_id
_entity_poly.type
_entity_poly.pdbx_seq_one_letter_code
_entity_poly.pdbx_strand_id
1 'polypeptide(L)'
;MTDAISFEVPWARTDKFDPPAIFDALREVRPLAKMVYPDGHVGWIVSSYELVREVLSDLRFSHSCEVVHFPVTHQGQVIPTLPLIPGMFIHMDP
;
A
#
# COMPACT_ATOMS: atom_id res chain seq x y z
N MET A 1 -14.90 12.49 -9.58
CA MET A 1 -14.14 11.86 -8.48
C MET A 1 -13.61 10.55 -9.04
N THR A 2 -12.30 10.33 -9.05
CA THR A 2 -11.73 9.10 -9.64
C THR A 2 -12.08 7.90 -8.76
N ASP A 3 -12.63 6.84 -9.35
CA ASP A 3 -13.00 5.63 -8.62
C ASP A 3 -11.78 4.96 -7.98
N ALA A 4 -11.98 4.47 -6.76
CA ALA A 4 -10.98 3.73 -6.01
C ALA A 4 -10.79 2.33 -6.61
N ILE A 5 -9.54 1.89 -6.74
CA ILE A 5 -9.25 0.53 -7.20
C ILE A 5 -9.32 -0.46 -6.04
N SER A 6 -9.66 -1.72 -6.31
CA SER A 6 -9.55 -2.80 -5.32
C SER A 6 -8.09 -3.17 -5.07
N PHE A 7 -7.73 -3.52 -3.83
CA PHE A 7 -6.42 -4.07 -3.47
C PHE A 7 -6.05 -5.35 -4.24
N GLU A 8 -7.01 -6.03 -4.85
CA GLU A 8 -6.77 -7.23 -5.65
C GLU A 8 -6.06 -6.90 -6.98
N VAL A 9 -6.33 -5.73 -7.56
CA VAL A 9 -5.84 -5.35 -8.89
C VAL A 9 -4.31 -5.21 -8.93
N PRO A 10 -3.67 -4.51 -7.98
CA PRO A 10 -2.22 -4.41 -7.94
C PRO A 10 -1.49 -5.76 -7.81
N TRP A 11 -2.15 -6.79 -7.28
CA TRP A 11 -1.53 -8.10 -7.00
C TRP A 11 -1.89 -9.20 -8.01
N ALA A 12 -2.71 -8.88 -9.02
CA ALA A 12 -3.11 -9.80 -10.09
C ALA A 12 -1.98 -10.02 -11.12
N ARG A 13 -0.87 -10.65 -10.69
CA ARG A 13 0.29 -10.96 -11.55
C ARG A 13 -0.05 -12.03 -12.59
N THR A 14 0.25 -11.71 -13.84
CA THR A 14 0.20 -12.65 -14.97
C THR A 14 1.59 -13.14 -15.38
N ASP A 15 2.64 -12.43 -14.96
CA ASP A 15 4.04 -12.76 -15.23
C ASP A 15 4.88 -12.82 -13.94
N LYS A 16 5.97 -13.59 -13.98
CA LYS A 16 6.86 -13.83 -12.83
C LYS A 16 7.81 -12.67 -12.55
N PHE A 17 8.21 -11.95 -13.58
CA PHE A 17 9.21 -10.89 -13.52
C PHE A 17 8.57 -9.52 -13.71
N ASP A 18 7.53 -9.42 -14.53
CA ASP A 18 6.85 -8.15 -14.75
C ASP A 18 5.81 -7.86 -13.65
N PRO A 19 5.66 -6.58 -13.24
CA PRO A 19 4.56 -6.16 -12.40
C PRO A 19 3.23 -6.16 -13.19
N PRO A 20 2.07 -6.15 -12.51
CA PRO A 20 0.79 -6.04 -13.20
C PRO A 20 0.66 -4.75 -13.99
N ALA A 21 0.09 -4.83 -15.20
CA ALA A 21 -0.05 -3.71 -16.15
C ALA A 21 -0.82 -2.49 -15.59
N ILE A 22 -1.58 -2.67 -14.51
CA ILE A 22 -2.21 -1.55 -13.81
C ILE A 22 -1.19 -0.50 -13.37
N PHE A 23 0.04 -0.89 -13.02
CA PHE A 23 1.06 0.05 -12.59
C PHE A 23 1.55 0.96 -13.71
N ASP A 24 1.54 0.50 -14.97
CA ASP A 24 1.84 1.34 -16.12
C ASP A 24 0.73 2.38 -16.31
N ALA A 25 -0.53 1.94 -16.35
CA ALA A 25 -1.69 2.82 -16.50
C ALA A 25 -1.80 3.84 -15.36
N LEU A 26 -1.54 3.43 -14.11
CA LEU A 26 -1.53 4.33 -12.96
C LEU A 26 -0.41 5.36 -13.08
N ARG A 27 0.82 4.95 -13.43
CA ARG A 27 1.96 5.87 -13.57
C ARG A 27 1.70 6.97 -14.59
N GLU A 28 1.08 6.62 -15.72
CA GLU A 28 0.83 7.56 -16.81
C GLU A 28 -0.32 8.53 -16.51
N VAL A 29 -1.42 8.04 -15.93
CA VAL A 29 -2.67 8.81 -15.83
C VAL A 29 -2.93 9.37 -14.44
N ARG A 30 -2.59 8.60 -13.39
CA ARG A 30 -2.92 8.93 -11.99
C ARG A 30 -1.95 8.27 -11.01
N PRO A 31 -0.71 8.78 -10.91
CA PRO A 31 0.35 8.13 -10.12
C PRO A 31 0.09 8.12 -8.62
N LEU A 32 -0.89 8.90 -8.14
CA LEU A 32 -1.50 8.79 -6.83
C LEU A 32 -2.99 8.47 -7.01
N ALA A 33 -3.40 7.25 -6.67
CA ALA A 33 -4.77 6.77 -6.86
C ALA A 33 -5.39 6.31 -5.54
N LYS A 34 -6.72 6.47 -5.42
CA LYS A 34 -7.46 5.89 -4.29
C LYS A 34 -7.51 4.37 -4.41
N MET A 35 -7.39 3.68 -3.29
CA MET A 35 -7.47 2.22 -3.20
C MET A 35 -8.37 1.80 -2.02
N VAL A 36 -9.21 0.80 -2.25
CA VAL A 36 -9.98 0.13 -1.20
C VAL A 36 -9.14 -1.05 -0.69
N TYR A 37 -8.81 -1.01 0.59
CA TYR A 37 -8.03 -2.01 1.30
C TYR A 37 -8.91 -3.21 1.71
N PRO A 38 -8.32 -4.37 2.07
CA PRO A 38 -9.05 -5.57 2.48
C PRO A 38 -10.04 -5.36 3.64
N ASP A 39 -9.75 -4.43 4.54
CA ASP A 39 -10.58 -4.07 5.70
C ASP A 39 -11.66 -3.03 5.37
N GLY A 40 -11.78 -2.62 4.10
CA GLY A 40 -12.69 -1.58 3.64
C GLY A 40 -12.15 -0.16 3.79
N HIS A 41 -10.95 0.03 4.34
CA HIS A 41 -10.32 1.34 4.43
C HIS A 41 -10.08 1.91 3.02
N VAL A 42 -10.41 3.18 2.80
CA VAL A 42 -10.14 3.88 1.54
C VAL A 42 -8.88 4.72 1.70
N GLY A 43 -7.76 4.15 1.28
CA GLY A 43 -6.44 4.77 1.33
C GLY A 43 -5.94 5.15 -0.06
N TRP A 44 -4.61 5.11 -0.21
CA TRP A 44 -3.91 5.54 -1.40
C TRP A 44 -2.90 4.49 -1.87
N ILE A 45 -2.71 4.41 -3.18
CA ILE A 45 -1.60 3.72 -3.81
C ILE A 45 -0.80 4.72 -4.65
N VAL A 46 0.52 4.66 -4.52
CA VAL A 46 1.47 5.51 -5.24
C VAL A 46 2.24 4.63 -6.22
N SER A 47 2.34 5.05 -7.48
CA SER A 47 3.00 4.25 -8.53
C SER A 47 4.16 4.94 -9.24
N SER A 48 4.30 6.28 -9.17
CA SER A 48 5.47 6.96 -9.76
C SER A 48 6.66 6.97 -8.81
N TYR A 49 7.86 6.94 -9.38
CA TYR A 49 9.10 6.92 -8.63
C TYR A 49 9.28 8.17 -7.75
N GLU A 50 8.97 9.35 -8.31
CA GLU A 50 9.11 10.63 -7.62
C GLU A 50 8.24 10.70 -6.37
N LEU A 51 6.97 10.30 -6.49
CA LEU A 51 6.02 10.33 -5.36
C LEU A 51 6.31 9.24 -4.34
N VAL A 52 6.69 8.03 -4.78
CA VAL A 52 7.11 6.96 -3.85
C VAL A 52 8.30 7.43 -3.02
N ARG A 53 9.30 8.04 -3.67
CA ARG A 53 10.48 8.58 -2.96
C ARG A 53 10.08 9.68 -1.98
N GLU A 54 9.19 10.59 -2.35
CA GLU A 54 8.70 11.64 -1.46
C GLU A 54 8.04 11.04 -0.21
N VAL A 55 7.07 10.15 -0.39
CA VAL A 55 6.34 9.49 0.71
C VAL A 55 7.28 8.72 1.63
N LEU A 56 8.19 7.92 1.08
CA LEU A 56 9.11 7.09 1.88
C LEU A 56 10.20 7.90 2.60
N SER A 57 10.40 9.18 2.22
CA SER A 57 11.39 10.06 2.86
C SER A 57 10.79 11.04 3.88
N ASP A 58 9.46 11.11 3.96
CA ASP A 58 8.74 12.09 4.77
C ASP A 58 8.31 11.48 6.11
N LEU A 59 8.83 12.04 7.20
CA LEU A 59 8.59 11.58 8.58
C LEU A 59 7.14 11.70 9.05
N ARG A 60 6.26 12.34 8.26
CA ARG A 60 4.81 12.38 8.54
C ARG A 60 4.13 11.06 8.21
N PHE A 61 4.75 10.17 7.44
CA PHE A 61 4.24 8.82 7.16
C PHE A 61 4.83 7.81 8.15
N SER A 62 3.95 7.13 8.87
CA SER A 62 4.31 6.11 9.86
C SER A 62 4.34 4.70 9.23
N HIS A 63 5.28 3.88 9.70
CA HIS A 63 5.36 2.44 9.45
C HIS A 63 4.92 1.61 10.69
N SER A 64 4.35 2.26 11.70
CA SER A 64 3.88 1.59 12.93
C SER A 64 2.72 0.63 12.67
N CYS A 65 2.85 -0.58 13.21
CA CYS A 65 1.80 -1.61 13.15
C CYS A 65 0.54 -1.25 13.96
N GLU A 66 0.58 -0.21 14.80
CA GLU A 66 -0.56 0.20 15.62
C GLU A 66 -1.63 0.95 14.81
N VAL A 67 -1.22 1.58 13.70
CA VAL A 67 -2.07 2.48 12.89
C VAL A 67 -2.15 2.06 11.42
N VAL A 68 -1.43 1.00 11.02
CA VAL A 68 -1.36 0.57 9.62
C VAL A 68 -2.64 -0.10 9.13
N HIS A 69 -3.03 0.21 7.90
CA HIS A 69 -3.95 -0.61 7.12
C HIS A 69 -3.14 -1.41 6.09
N PHE A 70 -3.22 -2.73 6.11
CA PHE A 70 -2.43 -3.56 5.20
C PHE A 70 -3.12 -3.67 3.83
N PRO A 71 -2.45 -3.39 2.70
CA PRO A 71 -3.05 -3.46 1.37
C PRO A 71 -3.13 -4.91 0.83
N VAL A 72 -3.03 -5.91 1.69
CA VAL A 72 -2.95 -7.34 1.35
C VAL A 72 -3.69 -8.16 2.41
N THR A 73 -4.15 -9.35 2.01
CA THR A 73 -4.65 -10.37 2.96
C THR A 73 -3.56 -11.39 3.29
N HIS A 74 -3.58 -11.95 4.50
CA HIS A 74 -2.82 -13.14 4.84
C HIS A 74 -3.74 -14.36 4.82
N GLN A 75 -3.49 -15.31 3.91
CA GLN A 75 -4.34 -16.50 3.72
C GLN A 75 -5.84 -16.15 3.52
N GLY A 76 -6.12 -15.09 2.77
CA GLY A 76 -7.47 -14.59 2.53
C GLY A 76 -8.12 -13.87 3.71
N GLN A 77 -7.40 -13.69 4.82
CA GLN A 77 -7.89 -12.94 5.99
C GLN A 77 -7.28 -11.54 6.06
N VAL A 78 -8.05 -10.60 6.61
CA VAL A 78 -7.57 -9.26 6.95
C VAL A 78 -6.50 -9.36 8.03
N ILE A 79 -5.40 -8.63 7.86
CA ILE A 79 -4.32 -8.56 8.84
C ILE A 79 -4.68 -7.47 9.87
N PRO A 80 -4.79 -7.80 11.17
CA PRO A 80 -5.10 -6.80 12.19
C PRO A 80 -3.89 -5.90 12.48
N THR A 81 -4.14 -4.71 13.01
CA THR A 81 -3.09 -3.92 13.66
C THR A 81 -2.57 -4.64 14.91
N LEU A 82 -1.33 -4.34 15.28
CA LEU A 82 -0.66 -4.97 16.41
C LEU A 82 -0.04 -3.89 17.29
N PRO A 83 -0.10 -4.02 18.63
CA PRO A 83 0.62 -3.13 19.53
C PRO A 83 2.12 -3.22 19.27
N LEU A 84 2.87 -2.14 19.56
CA LEU A 84 4.33 -2.18 19.49
C LEU A 84 4.89 -3.22 20.46
N ILE A 85 5.59 -4.21 19.92
CA ILE A 85 6.20 -5.29 20.69
C ILE A 85 7.62 -4.85 21.10
N PRO A 86 7.96 -4.84 22.41
CA PRO A 86 9.31 -4.51 22.85
C PRO A 86 10.37 -5.38 22.16
N GLY A 87 11.39 -4.74 21.57
CA GLY A 87 12.45 -5.41 20.82
C GLY A 87 12.15 -5.66 19.33
N MET A 88 10.96 -5.28 18.84
CA MET A 88 10.60 -5.35 17.41
C MET A 88 10.86 -4.01 16.72
N PHE A 89 12.08 -3.80 16.24
CA PHE A 89 12.51 -2.51 15.71
C PHE A 89 12.01 -2.20 14.29
N ILE A 90 11.58 -3.20 13.51
CA ILE A 90 11.21 -3.02 12.09
C ILE A 90 9.92 -2.21 11.86
N HIS A 91 9.10 -2.03 12.91
CA HIS A 91 7.83 -1.30 12.88
C HIS A 91 7.86 -0.06 13.79
N MET A 92 9.06 0.40 14.17
CA MET A 92 9.22 1.67 14.85
C MET A 92 9.46 2.77 13.82
N ASP A 93 8.76 3.90 13.98
CA ASP A 93 9.09 5.11 13.24
C ASP A 93 10.47 5.63 13.70
N PRO A 94 11.25 6.25 12.80
CA PRO A 94 12.56 6.81 13.10
C PRO A 94 12.54 7.97 14.10
#